data_AF-A0A938HBK9-F1
#
_entry.id   AF-A0A938HBK9-F1
#
_cell.length_a   1.000
_cell.length_b   1.000
_cell.length_c   1.000
_cell.angle_alpha   90.00
_cell.angle_beta   90.00
_cell.angle_gamma   90.00
#
_symmetry.space_group_name_H-M   'P 1'
#
loop_
_entity.id
_entity.type
_entity.pdbx_description
1 polymer ?
#
loop_
_entity_poly.entity_id
_entity_poly.type
_entity_poly.pdbx_seq_one_letter_code
_entity_poly.pdbx_strand_id
1 'polypeptide(L)'
;MMNAVEFFLLDLFGSWTFAKFLPYAVLLLLGGLAAWYLKKMRSRLWIKLSFMLLVAALPFATYFFFYPIYQPDLFDQTYKPGAFVKVQTAKAMLAVVVLPGCPYCEGSIKTMNQLQAQNPKLKIVYYLVSDDSTAKASYEKQLDKRIGVVYEKNAMRWMLAAEGVFPSYLLYDHKQLKAAWHNTTFGVRALDYLRAYK
;
A
#
# COMPACT_ATOMS: atom_id res chain seq x y z
N MET A 1 4.84 -2.42 1.34
CA MET A 1 5.37 -1.70 0.15
C MET A 1 5.44 -2.67 -1.02
N MET A 2 5.14 -2.21 -2.24
CA MET A 2 5.18 -3.06 -3.44
C MET A 2 6.57 -3.06 -4.08
N ASN A 3 6.96 -4.18 -4.66
CA ASN A 3 8.22 -4.31 -5.40
C ASN A 3 8.04 -3.98 -6.89
N ALA A 4 9.14 -3.95 -7.65
CA ALA A 4 9.12 -3.58 -9.06
C ALA A 4 8.22 -4.49 -9.93
N VAL A 5 8.18 -5.80 -9.64
CA VAL A 5 7.32 -6.75 -10.36
C VAL A 5 5.86 -6.46 -10.06
N GLU A 6 5.52 -6.25 -8.80
CA GLU A 6 4.16 -5.90 -8.39
C GLU A 6 3.72 -4.57 -9.03
N PHE A 7 4.58 -3.55 -9.10
CA PHE A 7 4.27 -2.29 -9.80
C PHE A 7 4.06 -2.49 -11.31
N PHE A 8 4.89 -3.29 -11.97
CA PHE A 8 4.69 -3.61 -13.38
C PHE A 8 3.33 -4.31 -13.63
N LEU A 9 2.96 -5.25 -12.77
CA LEU A 9 1.65 -5.91 -12.84
C LEU A 9 0.50 -4.95 -12.55
N LEU A 10 0.71 -4.00 -11.65
CA LEU A 10 -0.27 -2.95 -11.36
C LEU A 10 -0.50 -2.05 -12.58
N ASP A 11 0.53 -1.69 -13.32
CA ASP A 11 0.39 -0.91 -14.55
C ASP A 11 -0.34 -1.70 -15.64
N LEU A 12 -0.14 -3.01 -15.69
CA LEU A 12 -0.77 -3.88 -16.69
C LEU A 12 -2.24 -4.18 -16.41
N PHE A 13 -2.61 -4.41 -15.14
CA PHE A 13 -3.95 -4.89 -14.76
C PHE A 13 -4.76 -3.89 -13.92
N GLY A 14 -4.14 -2.83 -13.43
CA GLY A 14 -4.78 -1.74 -12.71
C GLY A 14 -5.22 -2.05 -11.27
N SER A 15 -5.23 -3.29 -10.81
CA SER A 15 -5.64 -3.67 -9.43
C SER A 15 -4.45 -3.93 -8.53
N TRP A 16 -4.47 -3.29 -7.35
CA TRP A 16 -3.45 -3.42 -6.31
C TRP A 16 -3.45 -4.82 -5.71
N THR A 17 -4.63 -5.36 -5.40
CA THR A 17 -4.80 -6.72 -4.88
C THR A 17 -4.30 -7.73 -5.90
N PHE A 18 -4.72 -7.61 -7.16
CA PHE A 18 -4.30 -8.55 -8.20
C PHE A 18 -2.79 -8.53 -8.41
N ALA A 19 -2.20 -7.34 -8.52
CA ALA A 19 -0.77 -7.16 -8.68
C ALA A 19 0.05 -7.74 -7.51
N LYS A 20 -0.51 -7.70 -6.28
CA LYS A 20 0.12 -8.29 -5.09
C LYS A 20 0.08 -9.81 -5.11
N PHE A 21 -1.07 -10.42 -5.40
CA PHE A 21 -1.24 -11.87 -5.26
C PHE A 21 -0.82 -12.68 -6.49
N LEU A 22 -0.82 -12.07 -7.69
CA LEU A 22 -0.47 -12.77 -8.93
C LEU A 22 0.94 -13.40 -8.91
N PRO A 23 2.02 -12.72 -8.44
CA PRO A 23 3.34 -13.34 -8.34
C PRO A 23 3.33 -14.65 -7.54
N TYR A 24 2.62 -14.68 -6.41
CA TYR A 24 2.53 -15.88 -5.57
C TYR A 24 1.80 -17.02 -6.29
N ALA A 25 0.70 -16.72 -6.98
CA ALA A 25 -0.05 -17.72 -7.73
C ALA A 25 0.81 -18.31 -8.86
N VAL A 26 1.53 -17.47 -9.60
CA VAL A 26 2.46 -17.91 -10.67
C VAL A 26 3.57 -18.79 -10.09
N LEU A 27 4.19 -18.40 -8.97
CA LEU A 27 5.27 -19.17 -8.36
C LEU A 27 4.80 -20.53 -7.81
N LEU A 28 3.58 -20.61 -7.26
CA LEU A 28 2.97 -21.88 -6.86
C LEU A 28 2.73 -22.80 -8.07
N LEU A 29 2.24 -22.24 -9.18
CA LEU A 29 2.04 -22.99 -10.42
C LEU A 29 3.37 -23.50 -10.99
N LEU A 30 4.39 -22.65 -11.06
CA LEU A 30 5.72 -23.03 -11.55
C LEU A 30 6.38 -24.09 -10.66
N GLY A 31 6.30 -23.93 -9.33
CA GLY A 31 6.78 -24.93 -8.39
C GLY A 31 6.05 -26.28 -8.57
N GLY A 32 4.72 -26.24 -8.73
CA GLY A 32 3.91 -27.43 -9.00
C GLY A 32 4.26 -28.12 -10.32
N LEU A 33 4.48 -27.37 -11.39
CA LEU A 33 4.91 -27.90 -12.69
C LEU A 33 6.31 -28.51 -12.61
N ALA A 34 7.25 -27.87 -11.92
CA ALA A 34 8.58 -28.40 -11.69
C ALA A 34 8.54 -29.71 -10.88
N ALA A 35 7.76 -29.75 -9.80
CA ALA A 35 7.54 -30.97 -9.03
C ALA A 35 6.87 -32.08 -9.85
N TRP A 36 5.92 -31.74 -10.73
CA TRP A 36 5.29 -32.69 -11.65
C TRP A 36 6.30 -33.31 -12.62
N TYR A 37 7.21 -32.50 -13.19
CA TYR A 37 8.28 -33.00 -14.05
C TYR A 37 9.20 -33.99 -13.32
N LEU A 38 9.50 -33.72 -12.04
CA LEU A 38 10.33 -34.58 -11.19
C LEU A 38 9.69 -35.95 -10.86
N LYS A 39 8.40 -36.16 -11.14
CA LYS A 39 7.78 -37.49 -11.03
C LYS A 39 8.48 -38.55 -11.90
N LYS A 40 9.13 -38.13 -12.99
CA LYS A 40 9.87 -39.00 -13.93
C LYS A 40 11.23 -39.45 -13.38
N MET A 41 11.69 -38.88 -12.27
CA MET A 41 13.00 -39.19 -11.69
C MET A 41 13.01 -40.59 -11.04
N ARG A 42 14.00 -41.41 -11.40
CA ARG A 42 14.19 -42.74 -10.81
C ARG A 42 14.93 -42.60 -9.47
N SER A 43 14.18 -42.62 -8.38
CA SER A 43 14.70 -42.54 -7.00
C SER A 43 13.78 -43.29 -6.03
N ARG A 44 14.22 -43.48 -4.78
CA ARG A 44 13.39 -44.03 -3.71
C ARG A 44 12.19 -43.10 -3.48
N LEU A 45 11.02 -43.67 -3.22
CA LEU A 45 9.76 -42.92 -3.10
C LEU A 45 9.86 -41.75 -2.11
N TRP A 46 10.43 -41.98 -0.91
CA TRP A 46 10.59 -40.96 0.12
C TRP A 46 11.48 -39.80 -0.32
N ILE A 47 12.64 -40.07 -0.93
CA ILE A 47 13.55 -39.04 -1.45
C ILE A 47 12.86 -38.22 -2.54
N LYS A 48 12.15 -38.91 -3.44
CA LYS A 48 11.38 -38.26 -4.51
C LYS A 48 10.29 -37.34 -3.96
N LEU A 49 9.52 -37.80 -2.98
CA LEU A 49 8.46 -36.99 -2.35
C LEU A 49 9.03 -35.76 -1.62
N SER A 50 10.11 -35.93 -0.85
CA SER A 50 10.77 -34.82 -0.17
C SER A 50 11.30 -33.78 -1.16
N PHE A 51 11.94 -34.23 -2.25
CA PHE A 51 12.47 -33.32 -3.27
C PHE A 51 11.36 -32.61 -4.04
N MET A 52 10.26 -33.32 -4.37
CA MET A 52 9.08 -32.71 -4.99
C MET A 52 8.45 -31.65 -4.09
N LEU A 53 8.30 -31.91 -2.79
CA LEU A 53 7.75 -30.94 -1.83
C LEU A 53 8.65 -29.70 -1.74
N LEU A 54 9.97 -29.92 -1.65
CA LEU A 54 10.95 -28.83 -1.61
C LEU A 54 10.83 -27.97 -2.87
N VAL A 55 10.89 -28.56 -4.06
CA VAL A 55 10.82 -27.82 -5.33
C VAL A 55 9.47 -27.13 -5.53
N ALA A 56 8.37 -27.73 -5.06
CA ALA A 56 7.06 -27.11 -5.12
C ALA A 56 6.95 -25.87 -4.23
N ALA A 57 7.48 -25.95 -3.00
CA ALA A 57 7.33 -24.89 -2.01
C ALA A 57 8.39 -23.78 -2.14
N LEU A 58 9.61 -24.11 -2.59
CA LEU A 58 10.77 -23.21 -2.55
C LEU A 58 10.53 -21.87 -3.28
N PRO A 59 10.00 -21.82 -4.52
CA PRO A 59 9.80 -20.55 -5.21
C PRO A 59 8.83 -19.61 -4.47
N PHE A 60 7.72 -20.16 -3.99
CA PHE A 60 6.74 -19.41 -3.19
C PHE A 60 7.35 -18.95 -1.86
N ALA A 61 8.04 -19.86 -1.14
CA ALA A 61 8.63 -19.57 0.15
C ALA A 61 9.72 -18.49 0.05
N THR A 62 10.58 -18.55 -0.97
CA THR A 62 11.59 -17.54 -1.22
C THR A 62 10.96 -16.18 -1.50
N TYR A 63 9.93 -16.11 -2.33
CA TYR A 63 9.27 -14.83 -2.62
C TYR A 63 8.54 -14.27 -1.41
N PHE A 64 7.83 -15.12 -0.66
CA PHE A 64 7.16 -14.75 0.58
C PHE A 64 8.14 -14.25 1.66
N PHE A 65 9.36 -14.81 1.71
CA PHE A 65 10.39 -14.36 2.64
C PHE A 65 10.79 -12.90 2.41
N PHE A 66 10.99 -12.50 1.16
CA PHE A 66 11.37 -11.11 0.82
C PHE A 66 10.18 -10.15 0.75
N TYR A 67 9.04 -10.66 0.29
CA TYR A 67 7.81 -9.92 0.14
C TYR A 67 6.74 -10.71 0.87
N PRO A 68 6.59 -10.55 2.18
CA PRO A 68 5.52 -11.23 2.91
C PRO A 68 4.16 -10.63 2.55
N ILE A 69 3.12 -11.44 2.76
CA ILE A 69 1.71 -11.00 2.70
C ILE A 69 1.35 -10.57 4.12
N TYR A 70 1.01 -9.31 4.30
CA TYR A 70 0.62 -8.79 5.61
C TYR A 70 -0.90 -8.85 5.79
N GLN A 71 -1.35 -8.78 7.05
CA GLN A 71 -2.78 -8.75 7.38
C GLN A 71 -3.60 -7.68 6.61
N PRO A 72 -3.10 -6.45 6.38
CA PRO A 72 -3.80 -5.43 5.60
C PRO A 72 -3.95 -5.74 4.11
N ASP A 73 -3.16 -6.69 3.58
CA ASP A 73 -3.29 -7.14 2.20
C ASP A 73 -4.49 -8.08 2.03
N LEU A 74 -4.92 -8.73 3.12
CA LEU A 74 -6.05 -9.64 3.16
C LEU A 74 -7.34 -8.93 3.57
N PHE A 75 -7.27 -8.08 4.59
CA PHE A 75 -8.43 -7.42 5.19
C PHE A 75 -8.24 -5.90 5.21
N ASP A 76 -9.31 -5.18 4.89
CA ASP A 76 -9.34 -3.72 5.04
C ASP A 76 -9.60 -3.36 6.52
N GLN A 77 -8.61 -2.77 7.18
CA GLN A 77 -8.65 -2.47 8.61
C GLN A 77 -8.60 -0.96 8.86
N THR A 78 -9.79 -0.38 9.00
CA THR A 78 -9.94 1.05 9.33
C THR A 78 -9.93 1.27 10.84
N TYR A 79 -9.41 2.41 11.29
CA TYR A 79 -9.56 2.89 12.66
C TYR A 79 -10.51 4.10 12.71
N LYS A 80 -10.94 4.46 13.94
CA LYS A 80 -11.73 5.66 14.21
C LYS A 80 -10.86 6.63 15.02
N PRO A 81 -10.38 7.72 14.42
CA PRO A 81 -9.55 8.70 15.12
C PRO A 81 -10.21 9.21 16.40
N GLY A 82 -9.47 9.22 17.51
CA GLY A 82 -9.92 9.82 18.77
C GLY A 82 -10.17 11.32 18.68
N ALA A 83 -9.50 12.03 17.76
CA ALA A 83 -9.71 13.45 17.49
C ALA A 83 -10.26 13.67 16.08
N PHE A 84 -11.35 14.43 15.98
CA PHE A 84 -11.93 14.79 14.69
C PHE A 84 -11.29 16.04 14.10
N VAL A 85 -10.79 15.93 12.87
CA VAL A 85 -10.34 17.09 12.09
C VAL A 85 -11.40 17.47 11.07
N LYS A 86 -11.91 18.69 11.16
CA LYS A 86 -12.82 19.25 10.17
C LYS A 86 -12.05 19.65 8.94
N VAL A 87 -12.34 19.03 7.80
CA VAL A 87 -11.85 19.47 6.49
C VAL A 87 -12.94 20.21 5.74
N GLN A 88 -12.60 21.35 5.17
CA GLN A 88 -13.51 22.16 4.35
C GLN A 88 -13.52 21.68 2.88
N THR A 89 -13.91 20.42 2.66
CA THR A 89 -14.07 19.87 1.31
C THR A 89 -15.47 19.29 1.13
N ALA A 90 -16.14 19.70 0.05
CA ALA A 90 -17.41 19.13 -0.37
C ALA A 90 -17.24 17.83 -1.17
N LYS A 91 -16.05 17.60 -1.75
CA LYS A 91 -15.72 16.42 -2.56
C LYS A 91 -14.86 15.44 -1.77
N ALA A 92 -14.84 14.20 -2.23
CA ALA A 92 -13.95 13.15 -1.74
C ALA A 92 -12.49 13.61 -1.74
N MET A 93 -11.83 13.47 -0.59
CA MET A 93 -10.45 13.86 -0.38
C MET A 93 -9.74 12.86 0.54
N LEU A 94 -8.60 12.36 0.10
CA LEU A 94 -7.68 11.59 0.93
C LEU A 94 -6.64 12.53 1.54
N ALA A 95 -6.70 12.72 2.85
CA ALA A 95 -5.65 13.38 3.62
C ALA A 95 -4.57 12.36 3.96
N VAL A 96 -3.32 12.65 3.58
CA VAL A 96 -2.15 11.86 3.93
C VAL A 96 -1.35 12.65 4.95
N VAL A 97 -1.41 12.23 6.21
CA VAL A 97 -0.76 12.92 7.32
C VAL A 97 0.67 12.41 7.45
N VAL A 98 1.64 13.32 7.35
CA VAL A 98 3.06 12.96 7.30
C VAL A 98 3.91 13.83 8.23
N LEU A 99 5.07 13.28 8.58
CA LEU A 99 6.14 13.99 9.26
C LEU A 99 7.37 14.13 8.35
N PRO A 100 8.06 15.29 8.36
CA PRO A 100 9.37 15.42 7.74
C PRO A 100 10.36 14.36 8.23
N GLY A 101 11.20 13.85 7.33
CA GLY A 101 12.24 12.87 7.66
C GLY A 101 11.73 11.48 8.06
N CYS A 102 10.42 11.21 7.99
CA CYS A 102 9.87 9.88 8.25
C CYS A 102 10.03 8.97 7.01
N PRO A 103 10.81 7.87 7.07
CA PRO A 103 11.07 7.02 5.91
C PRO A 103 9.81 6.38 5.32
N TYR A 104 8.83 6.05 6.17
CA TYR A 104 7.56 5.49 5.71
C TYR A 104 6.69 6.54 5.01
N CYS A 105 6.79 7.82 5.41
CA CYS A 105 6.09 8.90 4.74
C CYS A 105 6.69 9.17 3.36
N GLU A 106 8.01 9.16 3.23
CA GLU A 106 8.69 9.26 1.93
C GLU A 106 8.34 8.06 1.03
N GLY A 107 8.34 6.85 1.60
CA GLY A 107 7.92 5.64 0.90
C GLY A 107 6.48 5.66 0.39
N SER A 108 5.61 6.52 0.95
CA SER A 108 4.23 6.68 0.49
C SER A 108 4.11 7.43 -0.84
N ILE A 109 5.09 8.27 -1.20
CA ILE A 109 5.04 9.16 -2.37
C ILE A 109 4.76 8.37 -3.65
N LYS A 110 5.54 7.31 -3.90
CA LYS A 110 5.38 6.48 -5.11
C LYS A 110 3.98 5.87 -5.19
N THR A 111 3.46 5.40 -4.05
CA THR A 111 2.14 4.78 -3.95
C THR A 111 1.03 5.81 -4.22
N MET A 112 1.13 7.02 -3.66
CA MET A 112 0.15 8.07 -3.85
C MET A 112 0.18 8.65 -5.27
N ASN A 113 1.35 8.79 -5.88
CA ASN A 113 1.47 9.19 -7.29
C ASN A 113 0.76 8.19 -8.21
N GLN A 114 0.98 6.89 -7.97
CA GLN A 114 0.31 5.83 -8.72
C GLN A 114 -1.21 5.84 -8.51
N LEU A 115 -1.66 6.02 -7.26
CA LEU A 115 -3.08 6.13 -6.95
C LEU A 115 -3.72 7.35 -7.64
N GLN A 116 -3.04 8.49 -7.65
CA GLN A 116 -3.48 9.70 -8.34
C GLN A 116 -3.60 9.51 -9.85
N ALA A 117 -2.70 8.73 -10.45
CA ALA A 117 -2.76 8.37 -11.86
C ALA A 117 -3.97 7.48 -12.17
N GLN A 118 -4.27 6.50 -11.31
CA GLN A 118 -5.39 5.57 -11.50
C GLN A 118 -6.76 6.18 -11.13
N ASN A 119 -6.81 7.09 -10.16
CA ASN A 119 -8.02 7.80 -9.77
C ASN A 119 -7.80 9.32 -9.77
N PRO A 120 -7.91 9.99 -10.93
CA PRO A 120 -7.73 11.44 -11.02
C PRO A 120 -8.85 12.25 -10.36
N LYS A 121 -9.98 11.62 -9.97
CA LYS A 121 -11.12 12.29 -9.33
C LYS A 121 -10.95 12.42 -7.83
N LEU A 122 -10.27 11.46 -7.20
CA LEU A 122 -9.95 11.51 -5.78
C LEU A 122 -8.90 12.60 -5.55
N LYS A 123 -9.25 13.61 -4.74
CA LYS A 123 -8.31 14.65 -4.34
C LYS A 123 -7.38 14.10 -3.27
N ILE A 124 -6.08 14.03 -3.53
CA ILE A 124 -5.09 13.64 -2.52
C ILE A 124 -4.39 14.90 -2.01
N VAL A 125 -4.25 15.02 -0.68
CA VAL A 125 -3.56 16.15 -0.04
C VAL A 125 -2.65 15.62 1.08
N TYR A 126 -1.37 15.92 0.99
CA TYR A 126 -0.40 15.70 2.06
C TYR A 126 -0.50 16.83 3.08
N TYR A 127 -0.81 16.47 4.33
CA TYR A 127 -0.78 17.35 5.48
C TYR A 127 0.52 17.12 6.24
N LEU A 128 1.44 18.08 6.11
CA LEU A 128 2.70 18.06 6.84
C LEU A 128 2.47 18.60 8.24
N VAL A 129 2.73 17.75 9.23
CA VAL A 129 2.70 18.10 10.65
C VAL A 129 4.05 18.73 11.03
N SER A 130 4.38 19.85 10.39
CA SER A 130 5.58 20.64 10.61
C SER A 130 5.41 21.97 9.86
N ASP A 131 6.20 22.97 10.22
CA ASP A 131 6.36 24.25 9.54
C ASP A 131 7.64 24.31 8.66
N ASP A 132 8.34 23.18 8.47
CA ASP A 132 9.58 23.11 7.70
C ASP A 132 9.36 23.38 6.20
N SER A 133 9.76 24.59 5.77
CA SER A 133 9.78 25.10 4.38
C SER A 133 10.43 24.11 3.39
N THR A 134 11.53 23.48 3.81
CA THR A 134 12.36 22.63 2.96
C THR A 134 11.74 21.25 2.76
N ALA A 135 11.15 20.68 3.81
CA ALA A 135 10.47 19.39 3.74
C ALA A 135 9.28 19.45 2.77
N LYS A 136 8.46 20.50 2.85
CA LYS A 136 7.33 20.68 1.91
C LYS A 136 7.80 20.78 0.47
N ALA A 137 8.80 21.61 0.20
CA ALA A 137 9.32 21.77 -1.16
C ALA A 137 9.84 20.43 -1.72
N SER A 138 10.44 19.59 -0.86
CA SER A 138 10.85 18.23 -1.24
C SER A 138 9.66 17.34 -1.61
N TYR A 139 8.59 17.33 -0.81
CA TYR A 139 7.36 16.59 -1.13
C TYR A 139 6.70 17.10 -2.40
N GLU A 140 6.54 18.42 -2.56
CA GLU A 140 5.95 19.05 -3.76
C GLU A 140 6.72 18.72 -5.04
N LYS A 141 8.05 18.57 -4.95
CA LYS A 141 8.89 18.21 -6.09
C LYS A 141 8.69 16.75 -6.53
N GLN A 142 8.44 15.85 -5.59
CA GLN A 142 8.39 14.41 -5.84
C GLN A 142 6.96 13.89 -6.08
N LEU A 143 5.95 14.57 -5.53
CA LEU A 143 4.56 14.22 -5.73
C LEU A 143 4.06 14.65 -7.13
N ASP A 144 3.08 13.93 -7.64
CA ASP A 144 2.32 14.35 -8.82
C ASP A 144 1.73 15.75 -8.56
N LYS A 145 1.81 16.64 -9.56
CA LYS A 145 1.37 18.04 -9.44
C LYS A 145 -0.10 18.21 -9.06
N ARG A 146 -0.94 17.17 -9.22
CA ARG A 146 -2.34 17.15 -8.83
C ARG A 146 -2.53 16.88 -7.33
N ILE A 147 -1.51 16.34 -6.66
CA ILE A 147 -1.51 16.08 -5.22
C ILE A 147 -1.12 17.37 -4.50
N GLY A 148 -2.00 17.84 -3.62
CA GLY A 148 -1.74 19.03 -2.82
C GLY A 148 -0.76 18.74 -1.67
N VAL A 149 0.03 19.73 -1.29
CA VAL A 149 0.89 19.65 -0.09
C VAL A 149 0.65 20.90 0.76
N VAL A 150 0.25 20.71 2.01
CA VAL A 150 -0.12 21.82 2.91
C VAL A 150 0.62 21.71 4.24
N TYR A 151 1.00 22.87 4.76
CA TYR A 151 1.32 23.00 6.18
C TYR A 151 0.06 23.07 6.98
N GLU A 152 0.06 22.32 8.05
CA GLU A 152 -1.05 22.35 8.96
C GLU A 152 -0.77 23.28 10.13
N LYS A 153 -1.54 24.38 10.20
CA LYS A 153 -1.47 25.33 11.31
C LYS A 153 -1.90 24.69 12.64
N ASN A 154 -2.74 23.66 12.59
CA ASN A 154 -3.15 22.88 13.75
C ASN A 154 -2.52 21.48 13.75
N ALA A 155 -1.19 21.44 13.70
CA ALA A 155 -0.39 20.22 13.69
C ALA A 155 -0.84 19.23 14.79
N MET A 156 -1.08 19.72 16.00
CA MET A 156 -1.53 18.91 17.14
C MET A 156 -2.81 18.11 16.85
N ARG A 157 -3.83 18.71 16.23
CA ARG A 157 -5.07 17.99 15.91
C ARG A 157 -4.86 16.88 14.89
N TRP A 158 -3.99 17.09 13.91
CA TRP A 158 -3.66 16.06 12.92
C TRP A 158 -2.76 14.97 13.49
N MET A 159 -1.86 15.30 14.43
CA MET A 159 -1.13 14.30 15.21
C MET A 159 -2.09 13.41 16.01
N LEU A 160 -3.06 14.02 16.70
CA LEU A 160 -4.06 13.29 17.46
C LEU A 160 -4.96 12.45 16.55
N ALA A 161 -5.35 12.96 15.38
CA ALA A 161 -6.14 12.20 14.42
C ALA A 161 -5.37 11.04 13.79
N ALA A 162 -4.05 11.19 13.64
CA ALA A 162 -3.14 10.12 13.22
C ALA A 162 -2.75 9.16 14.37
N GLU A 163 -3.18 9.42 15.61
CA GLU A 163 -2.84 8.67 16.82
C GLU A 163 -1.32 8.48 17.00
N GLY A 164 -0.53 9.44 16.52
CA GLY A 164 0.93 9.40 16.56
C GLY A 164 1.58 8.44 15.56
N VAL A 165 0.81 7.83 14.64
CA VAL A 165 1.31 6.88 13.63
C VAL A 165 1.37 7.55 12.26
N PHE A 166 2.52 7.44 11.57
CA PHE A 166 2.76 8.11 10.29
C PHE A 166 3.38 7.18 9.24
N PRO A 167 2.99 7.30 7.95
CA PRO A 167 1.87 8.10 7.47
C PRO A 167 0.52 7.56 7.98
N SER A 168 -0.47 8.43 8.08
CA SER A 168 -1.87 8.05 8.29
C SER A 168 -2.73 8.60 7.16
N TYR A 169 -3.74 7.85 6.77
CA TYR A 169 -4.57 8.10 5.59
C TYR A 169 -6.00 8.29 6.04
N LEU A 170 -6.56 9.49 5.85
CA LEU A 170 -7.92 9.81 6.29
C LEU A 170 -8.75 10.20 5.07
N LEU A 171 -9.75 9.37 4.75
CA LEU A 171 -10.67 9.62 3.65
C LEU A 171 -11.85 10.44 4.14
N TYR A 172 -11.96 11.66 3.63
CA TYR A 172 -13.09 12.56 3.83
C TYR A 172 -13.98 12.57 2.61
N ASP A 173 -15.28 12.60 2.83
CA ASP A 173 -16.27 12.78 1.77
C ASP A 173 -17.45 13.59 2.30
N HIS A 174 -17.82 14.66 1.60
CA HIS A 174 -18.83 15.63 2.06
C HIS A 174 -18.59 16.09 3.51
N LYS A 175 -17.35 16.46 3.85
CA LYS A 175 -16.89 16.90 5.19
C LYS A 175 -16.95 15.83 6.29
N GLN A 176 -17.33 14.59 5.97
CA GLN A 176 -17.39 13.49 6.92
C GLN A 176 -16.19 12.56 6.72
N LEU A 177 -15.60 12.12 7.83
CA LEU A 177 -14.61 11.05 7.78
C LEU A 177 -15.33 9.74 7.45
N LYS A 178 -14.95 9.10 6.34
CA LYS A 178 -15.53 7.83 5.89
C LYS A 178 -14.68 6.64 6.31
N ALA A 179 -13.37 6.78 6.24
CA ALA A 179 -12.42 5.75 6.61
C ALA A 179 -11.09 6.37 7.02
N ALA A 180 -10.34 5.69 7.88
CA ALA A 180 -8.99 6.07 8.23
C ALA A 180 -8.10 4.83 8.39
N TRP A 181 -6.85 4.93 7.98
CA TRP A 181 -5.86 3.86 8.06
C TRP A 181 -4.52 4.38 8.59
N HIS A 182 -3.86 3.58 9.41
CA HIS A 182 -2.45 3.79 9.70
C HIS A 182 -1.59 3.13 8.63
N ASN A 183 -0.32 3.51 8.53
CA ASN A 183 0.63 2.83 7.64
C ASN A 183 0.68 1.30 7.83
N THR A 184 0.43 0.81 9.04
CA THR A 184 0.40 -0.62 9.38
C THR A 184 -0.90 -1.31 8.96
N THR A 185 -1.96 -0.56 8.67
CA THR A 185 -3.27 -1.10 8.23
C THR A 185 -3.66 -0.67 6.82
N PHE A 186 -2.83 0.15 6.17
CA PHE A 186 -3.03 0.64 4.82
C PHE A 186 -2.41 -0.33 3.79
N GLY A 187 -3.18 -1.35 3.41
CA GLY A 187 -2.78 -2.38 2.44
C GLY A 187 -3.42 -2.25 1.06
N VAL A 188 -3.20 -3.27 0.22
CA VAL A 188 -3.68 -3.27 -1.18
C VAL A 188 -5.20 -3.23 -1.32
N ARG A 189 -5.94 -3.69 -0.30
CA ARG A 189 -7.41 -3.59 -0.26
C ARG A 189 -7.89 -2.16 -0.13
N ALA A 190 -7.28 -1.40 0.79
CA ALA A 190 -7.56 0.03 0.95
C ALA A 190 -7.21 0.81 -0.33
N LEU A 191 -6.10 0.45 -0.99
CA LEU A 191 -5.70 1.06 -2.27
C LEU A 191 -6.69 0.76 -3.40
N ASP A 192 -7.17 -0.48 -3.54
CA ASP A 192 -8.20 -0.82 -4.52
C ASP A 192 -9.54 -0.12 -4.22
N TYR A 193 -9.89 0.02 -2.95
CA TYR A 193 -11.06 0.79 -2.51
C TYR A 193 -10.94 2.27 -2.92
N LEU A 194 -9.81 2.91 -2.62
CA LEU A 194 -9.55 4.30 -2.99
C LEU A 194 -9.46 4.51 -4.50
N ARG A 195 -8.88 3.56 -5.24
CA ARG A 195 -8.85 3.57 -6.70
C ARG A 195 -10.26 3.60 -7.30
N ALA A 196 -11.19 2.85 -6.71
CA ALA A 196 -12.59 2.78 -7.17
C ALA A 196 -13.50 3.87 -6.57
N TYR A 197 -13.00 4.67 -5.62
CA TYR A 197 -13.77 5.67 -4.89
C TYR A 197 -14.20 6.83 -5.81
N LYS A 198 -15.44 7.31 -5.63
CA LYS A 198 -16.09 8.30 -6.51
C LYS A 198 -15.88 9.74 -6.04
#